data_AF-A0A7W9T3W2-F1
#
_entry.id   AF-A0A7W9T3W2-F1
#
_cell.length_a   1.000
_cell.length_b   1.000
_cell.length_c   1.000
_cell.angle_alpha   90.00
_cell.angle_beta   90.00
_cell.angle_gamma   90.00
#
_symmetry.space_group_name_H-M   'P 1'
#
loop_
_entity.id
_entity.type
_entity.pdbx_description
1 polymer ?
#
loop_
_entity_poly.entity_id
_entity_poly.type
_entity_poly.pdbx_seq_one_letter_code
_entity_poly.pdbx_strand_id
1 'polypeptide(L)'
;MFSSTTKNRYLLQVGFVQLALYRSWDYPVGHTEAAFIPVTDVRYQYHLPAQDGTQLYAYSWVQEPGYLLSTARHISAFEHIVAEIENDDLLSLQLHVEQFFRQHGGVATPASAPAPAVLYWS
;
A
#
# COMPACT_ATOMS: atom_id res chain seq x y z
N MET A 1 -18.31 -4.80 17.48
CA MET A 1 -17.02 -5.34 16.98
C MET A 1 -17.07 -5.44 15.45
N PHE A 2 -16.91 -4.35 14.69
CA PHE A 2 -16.94 -4.37 13.20
C PHE A 2 -16.13 -3.22 12.55
N SER A 3 -14.97 -2.85 13.11
CA SER A 3 -14.14 -1.77 12.57
C SER A 3 -13.22 -2.21 11.41
N SER A 4 -12.89 -3.51 11.27
CA SER A 4 -11.95 -3.96 10.21
C SER A 4 -12.59 -4.10 8.82
N THR A 5 -13.89 -4.37 8.70
CA THR A 5 -14.53 -4.66 7.40
C THR A 5 -14.73 -3.42 6.55
N THR A 6 -15.02 -2.26 7.16
CA THR A 6 -15.23 -1.01 6.40
C THR A 6 -13.93 -0.45 5.85
N LYS A 7 -12.89 -0.30 6.70
CA LYS A 7 -11.54 0.11 6.24
C LYS A 7 -10.99 -0.80 5.16
N ASN A 8 -11.10 -2.12 5.36
CA ASN A 8 -10.70 -3.08 4.35
C ASN A 8 -11.46 -2.87 3.03
N ARG A 9 -12.78 -2.68 3.08
CA ARG A 9 -13.58 -2.40 1.88
C ARG A 9 -13.12 -1.13 1.17
N TYR A 10 -12.87 -0.05 1.89
CA TYR A 10 -12.43 1.22 1.30
C TYR A 10 -11.05 1.12 0.67
N LEU A 11 -10.09 0.50 1.35
CA LEU A 11 -8.75 0.27 0.80
C LEU A 11 -8.82 -0.58 -0.48
N LEU A 12 -9.57 -1.68 -0.47
CA LEU A 12 -9.77 -2.52 -1.65
C LEU A 12 -10.46 -1.74 -2.79
N GLN A 13 -11.46 -0.92 -2.47
CA GLN A 13 -12.18 -0.10 -3.46
C GLN A 13 -11.27 0.95 -4.13
N VAL A 14 -10.30 1.50 -3.40
CA VAL A 14 -9.35 2.48 -3.92
C VAL A 14 -8.26 1.82 -4.79
N GLY A 15 -8.09 0.50 -4.70
CA GLY A 15 -7.11 -0.26 -5.49
C GLY A 15 -5.94 -0.79 -4.67
N PHE A 16 -6.06 -0.83 -3.35
CA PHE A 16 -5.09 -1.53 -2.51
C PHE A 16 -5.35 -3.03 -2.51
N VAL A 17 -4.28 -3.80 -2.32
CA VAL A 17 -4.31 -5.24 -2.09
C VAL A 17 -3.74 -5.50 -0.70
N GLN A 18 -4.47 -6.29 0.09
CA GLN A 18 -4.01 -6.67 1.43
C GLN A 18 -2.76 -7.52 1.32
N LEU A 19 -1.70 -7.12 2.02
CA LEU A 19 -0.51 -7.94 2.16
C LEU A 19 -0.83 -9.04 3.18
N ALA A 20 -0.51 -10.29 2.83
CA ALA A 20 -0.66 -11.40 3.76
C ALA A 20 0.09 -11.07 5.07
N LEU A 21 -0.56 -11.35 6.21
CA LEU A 21 0.03 -11.15 7.54
C LEU A 21 1.40 -11.85 7.56
N TYR A 22 2.46 -11.05 7.58
CA TYR A 22 3.82 -11.55 7.62
C TYR A 22 3.98 -12.36 8.89
N ARG A 23 4.44 -13.62 8.75
CA ARG A 23 5.05 -14.30 9.89
C ARG A 23 6.26 -13.45 10.28
N SER A 24 6.42 -13.26 11.58
CA SER A 24 7.34 -12.35 12.28
C SER A 24 8.85 -12.47 11.96
N TRP A 25 9.23 -13.19 10.90
CA TRP A 25 10.60 -13.60 10.61
C TRP A 25 11.34 -12.79 9.52
N ASP A 26 10.63 -12.04 8.68
CA ASP A 26 11.25 -11.30 7.55
C ASP A 26 11.52 -9.82 7.86
N TYR A 27 11.55 -9.44 9.13
CA TYR A 27 12.07 -8.13 9.53
C TYR A 27 13.60 -8.25 9.63
N PRO A 28 14.40 -7.48 8.87
CA PRO A 28 15.81 -7.28 9.21
C PRO A 28 15.84 -6.39 10.45
N VAL A 29 15.52 -6.97 11.59
CA VAL A 29 15.82 -6.39 12.89
C VAL A 29 17.34 -6.45 13.02
N GLY A 30 17.98 -5.29 12.88
CA GLY A 30 19.38 -5.14 13.23
C GLY A 30 19.59 -5.67 14.65
N HIS A 31 20.12 -6.88 14.76
CA HIS A 31 20.73 -7.58 15.90
C HIS A 31 20.26 -7.33 17.35
N THR A 32 19.09 -6.74 17.63
CA THR A 32 18.74 -6.42 19.04
C THR A 32 17.28 -6.26 19.41
N GLU A 33 16.27 -6.48 18.56
CA GLU A 33 14.88 -6.42 19.04
C GLU A 33 13.91 -7.16 18.12
N ALA A 34 13.01 -7.99 18.65
CA ALA A 34 11.95 -8.59 17.86
C ALA A 34 10.88 -7.52 17.59
N ALA A 35 10.81 -7.00 16.36
CA ALA A 35 9.75 -6.08 15.95
C ALA A 35 8.44 -6.87 15.77
N PHE A 36 7.63 -6.94 16.83
CA PHE A 36 6.26 -7.44 16.76
C PHE A 36 5.45 -6.44 15.94
N ILE A 37 4.97 -6.84 14.76
CA ILE A 37 3.85 -6.13 14.12
C ILE A 37 2.62 -6.53 14.93
N PRO A 38 1.96 -5.60 15.65
CA PRO A 38 0.73 -5.92 16.35
C PRO A 38 -0.26 -6.58 15.39
N VAL A 39 -0.97 -7.62 15.86
CA VAL A 39 -2.05 -8.27 15.09
C VAL A 39 -3.18 -7.28 14.75
N THR A 40 -3.16 -6.09 15.38
CA THR A 40 -4.02 -4.95 15.09
C THR A 40 -3.66 -4.20 13.82
N ASP A 41 -2.51 -4.46 13.19
CA ASP A 41 -2.02 -3.68 12.06
C ASP A 41 -2.19 -4.47 10.76
N VAL A 42 -3.04 -3.96 9.87
CA VAL A 42 -3.25 -4.53 8.54
C VAL A 42 -2.54 -3.66 7.52
N ARG A 43 -1.68 -4.28 6.71
CA ARG A 43 -0.90 -3.60 5.68
C ARG A 43 -1.44 -3.91 4.30
N TYR A 44 -1.38 -2.90 3.45
CA TYR A 44 -1.82 -2.97 2.09
C TYR A 44 -0.79 -2.33 1.16
N GLN A 45 -0.77 -2.78 -0.08
CA GLN A 45 0.02 -2.18 -1.15
C GLN A 45 -0.91 -1.80 -2.29
N TYR A 46 -0.72 -0.61 -2.88
CA TYR A 46 -1.45 -0.24 -4.08
C TYR A 46 -1.05 -1.17 -5.23
N HIS A 47 -2.02 -1.64 -6.00
CA HIS A 47 -1.81 -2.68 -7.01
C HIS A 47 -0.82 -2.29 -8.12
N LEU A 48 -0.56 -0.99 -8.32
CA LEU A 48 0.38 -0.45 -9.30
C LEU A 48 1.37 0.52 -8.64
N PRO A 49 2.64 0.55 -9.09
CA PRO A 49 3.56 1.62 -8.71
C PRO A 49 3.18 2.95 -9.36
N ALA A 50 3.74 4.04 -8.86
CA ALA A 50 3.74 5.32 -9.54
C ALA A 50 4.69 5.31 -10.76
N GLN A 51 4.57 6.31 -11.62
CA GLN A 51 5.33 6.40 -12.88
C GLN A 51 6.85 6.44 -12.67
N ASP A 52 7.32 7.01 -11.57
CA ASP A 52 8.73 7.02 -11.17
C ASP A 52 9.21 5.73 -10.50
N GLY A 53 8.33 4.71 -10.37
CA GLY A 53 8.60 3.43 -9.73
C GLY A 53 8.29 3.39 -8.24
N THR A 54 7.88 4.51 -7.63
CA THR A 54 7.57 4.58 -6.20
C THR A 54 6.33 3.74 -5.87
N GLN A 55 6.43 2.92 -4.83
CA GLN A 55 5.31 2.11 -4.33
C GLN A 55 4.49 2.90 -3.31
N LEU A 56 3.19 2.63 -3.23
CA LEU A 56 2.33 3.19 -2.19
C LEU A 56 1.81 2.07 -1.29
N TYR A 57 1.98 2.27 0.02
CA TYR A 57 1.50 1.39 1.06
C TYR A 57 0.50 2.12 1.94
N ALA A 58 -0.46 1.36 2.47
CA ALA A 58 -1.39 1.83 3.49
C ALA A 58 -1.31 0.93 4.72
N TYR A 59 -1.22 1.57 5.88
CA TYR A 59 -1.26 0.96 7.19
C TYR A 59 -2.60 1.32 7.82
N SER A 60 -3.32 0.30 8.27
CA SER A 60 -4.65 0.44 8.86
C SER A 60 -4.69 -0.31 10.18
N TRP A 61 -5.12 0.36 11.23
CA TRP A 61 -5.31 -0.25 12.55
C TRP A 61 -6.73 -0.82 12.67
N VAL A 62 -6.87 -2.02 13.22
CA VAL A 62 -8.18 -2.70 13.34
C VAL A 62 -9.12 -1.93 14.28
N GLN A 63 -8.59 -1.35 15.36
CA GLN A 63 -9.39 -0.73 16.42
C GLN A 63 -9.38 0.80 16.37
N GLU A 64 -8.41 1.42 15.69
CA GLU A 64 -8.24 2.87 15.65
C GLU A 64 -8.65 3.42 14.28
N PRO A 65 -9.33 4.58 14.21
CA PRO A 65 -9.69 5.19 12.93
C PRO A 65 -8.44 5.64 12.18
N GLY A 66 -8.58 5.79 10.86
CA GLY A 66 -7.58 6.40 10.03
C GLY A 66 -6.64 5.43 9.32
N TYR A 67 -5.74 6.05 8.55
CA TYR A 67 -4.77 5.38 7.69
C TYR A 67 -3.45 6.14 7.73
N LEU A 68 -2.35 5.40 7.65
CA LEU A 68 -1.03 5.97 7.38
C LEU A 68 -0.59 5.51 5.99
N LEU A 69 -0.33 6.48 5.11
CA LEU A 69 0.19 6.24 3.77
C LEU A 69 1.72 6.38 3.76
N SER A 70 2.40 5.49 3.05
CA SER A 70 3.86 5.45 3.04
C SER A 70 4.42 4.97 1.70
N THR A 71 5.61 5.44 1.34
CA THR A 71 6.37 4.95 0.19
C THR A 71 7.17 3.68 0.50
N ALA A 72 7.36 3.39 1.78
CA ALA A 72 8.07 2.21 2.25
C ALA A 72 7.15 1.19 2.91
N ARG A 73 7.42 -0.07 2.59
CA ARG A 73 6.80 -1.22 3.24
C ARG A 73 7.15 -1.33 4.73
N HIS A 74 8.26 -0.71 5.13
CA HIS A 74 8.72 -0.59 6.50
C HIS A 74 9.12 0.88 6.75
N ILE A 75 8.40 1.54 7.65
CA ILE A 75 8.69 2.93 8.01
C ILE A 75 9.83 2.91 9.03
N SER A 76 11.02 3.28 8.58
CA SER A 76 12.22 3.47 9.42
C SER A 76 12.59 4.94 9.57
N ALA A 77 11.97 5.83 8.79
CA ALA A 77 12.24 7.26 8.78
C ALA A 77 10.98 8.04 8.41
N PHE A 78 10.89 9.30 8.87
CA PHE A 78 9.76 10.19 8.59
C PHE A 78 9.57 10.47 7.08
N GLU A 79 10.65 10.44 6.31
CA GLU A 79 10.61 10.62 4.85
C GLU A 79 9.83 9.52 4.10
N HIS A 80 9.57 8.38 4.75
CA HIS A 80 8.71 7.34 4.18
C HIS A 80 7.22 7.69 4.31
N ILE A 81 6.85 8.60 5.22
CA ILE A 81 5.45 8.96 5.48
C ILE A 81 4.96 9.93 4.42
N VAL A 82 3.88 9.57 3.75
CA VAL A 82 3.22 10.39 2.73
C VAL A 82 2.12 11.23 3.35
N ALA A 83 1.26 10.59 4.15
CA ALA A 83 0.13 11.24 4.80
C ALA A 83 -0.37 10.44 6.00
N GLU A 84 -0.88 11.15 6.99
CA GLU A 84 -1.66 10.61 8.10
C GLU A 84 -3.11 11.09 7.93
N ILE A 85 -4.03 10.14 7.81
CA ILE A 85 -5.46 10.40 7.69
C ILE A 85 -6.09 9.96 9.01
N GLU A 86 -6.67 10.89 9.76
CA GLU A 86 -7.15 10.62 11.12
C GLU A 86 -8.51 9.90 11.18
N ASN A 87 -9.20 9.74 10.04
CA ASN A 87 -10.54 9.19 9.97
C ASN A 87 -10.69 8.13 8.86
N ASP A 88 -11.74 7.32 8.95
CA ASP A 88 -12.03 6.25 8.00
C ASP A 88 -12.73 6.76 6.72
N ASP A 89 -12.64 8.05 6.38
CA ASP A 89 -13.35 8.64 5.25
C ASP A 89 -12.76 8.20 3.90
N LEU A 90 -13.61 7.61 3.06
CA LEU A 90 -13.22 7.12 1.73
C LEU A 90 -12.79 8.25 0.80
N LEU A 91 -13.47 9.40 0.85
CA LEU A 91 -13.14 10.52 -0.04
C LEU A 91 -11.77 11.10 0.31
N SER A 92 -11.49 11.27 1.60
CA SER A 92 -10.17 11.71 2.08
C SER A 92 -9.07 10.74 1.65
N LEU A 93 -9.30 9.43 1.76
CA LEU A 93 -8.37 8.41 1.28
C LEU A 93 -8.13 8.54 -0.24
N GLN A 94 -9.19 8.68 -1.04
CA GLN A 94 -9.09 8.84 -2.50
C GLN A 94 -8.28 10.07 -2.88
N LEU A 95 -8.55 11.22 -2.24
CA LEU A 95 -7.84 12.47 -2.52
C LEU A 95 -6.34 12.37 -2.25
N HIS A 96 -5.94 11.75 -1.13
CA HIS A 96 -4.53 11.56 -0.82
C HIS A 96 -3.84 10.62 -1.82
N VAL A 97 -4.51 9.55 -2.24
CA VAL A 97 -3.98 8.62 -3.25
C VAL A 97 -3.82 9.30 -4.61
N GLU A 98 -4.83 10.05 -5.06
CA GLU A 98 -4.75 10.83 -6.30
C GLU A 98 -3.65 11.88 -6.26
N GLN A 99 -3.51 12.58 -5.12
CA GLN A 99 -2.46 13.58 -4.92
C GLN A 99 -1.08 12.93 -4.97
N PHE A 100 -0.89 11.79 -4.30
CA PHE A 100 0.35 11.02 -4.34
C PHE A 100 0.72 10.69 -5.80
N PHE A 101 -0.17 10.05 -6.56
CA PHE A 101 0.15 9.67 -7.93
C PHE A 101 0.39 10.90 -8.82
N ARG A 102 -0.33 12.01 -8.61
CA ARG A 102 -0.06 13.26 -9.33
C ARG A 102 1.35 13.80 -9.08
N GLN A 103 1.84 13.71 -7.85
CA GLN A 103 3.19 14.15 -7.48
C GLN A 103 4.28 13.22 -8.06
N HIS A 104 3.96 11.94 -8.22
CA HIS A 104 4.88 10.92 -8.76
C HIS A 104 4.70 10.64 -10.27
N GLY A 105 4.12 11.59 -11.03
CA GLY A 105 4.02 11.51 -12.49
C GLY A 105 2.90 10.62 -13.04
N GLY A 106 1.98 10.19 -12.19
CA GLY A 106 0.84 9.32 -12.51
C GLY A 106 1.01 7.89 -12.01
N VAL A 107 0.02 7.05 -12.30
CA VAL A 107 0.09 5.61 -12.07
C VAL A 107 0.88 4.99 -13.23
N ALA A 108 1.84 4.10 -12.94
CA ALA A 108 2.58 3.40 -13.97
C ALA A 108 1.62 2.57 -14.84
N THR A 109 1.71 2.74 -16.15
CA THR A 109 1.03 1.85 -17.08
C THR A 109 1.79 0.53 -17.17
N PRO A 110 1.12 -0.63 -17.07
CA PRO A 110 1.80 -1.90 -17.30
C PRO A 110 2.36 -1.87 -18.73
N ALA A 111 3.65 -2.17 -18.87
CA ALA A 111 4.27 -2.28 -20.18
C ALA A 111 3.44 -3.27 -21.01
N SER A 112 2.89 -2.80 -22.13
CA SER A 112 2.15 -3.63 -23.09
C SER A 112 3.00 -4.86 -23.37
N ALA A 113 2.52 -6.04 -22.97
CA ALA A 113 3.23 -7.29 -23.24
C ALA A 113 3.57 -7.34 -24.75
N PRO A 114 4.79 -7.76 -25.14
CA PRO A 114 5.11 -7.91 -26.55
C PRO A 114 4.09 -8.88 -27.15
N ALA A 115 3.41 -8.44 -28.22
CA ALA A 115 2.45 -9.27 -28.94
C ALA A 115 3.13 -10.62 -29.28
N PRO A 116 2.46 -11.76 -29.06
CA PRO A 116 3.05 -13.05 -29.42
C PRO A 116 3.42 -13.01 -30.89
N ALA A 117 4.70 -13.25 -31.20
CA ALA A 117 5.17 -13.34 -32.57
C ALA A 117 4.33 -14.40 -33.29
N VAL A 118 3.52 -13.96 -34.25
CA VAL A 118 2.77 -14.87 -35.12
C VAL A 118 3.80 -15.58 -35.99
N LEU A 119 4.17 -16.79 -35.59
CA LEU A 119 4.99 -17.69 -36.39
C LEU A 119 4.13 -18.18 -37.57
N TYR A 120 4.25 -17.51 -38.71
CA TYR A 120 3.80 -18.06 -39.98
C TYR A 120 4.74 -19.20 -40.38
N TRP A 121 4.27 -20.43 -40.28
CA TRP A 121 4.90 -21.57 -40.95
C TRP A 121 4.51 -21.51 -42.43
N SER A 122 5.53 -21.43 -43.29
CA SER A 122 5.41 -21.55 -44.76
C SER A 122 5.52 -23.01 -45.18
#